data_AF-A0A920UU78-F1
#
_entry.id   AF-A0A920UU78-F1
#
_cell.length_a   1.000
_cell.length_b   1.000
_cell.length_c   1.000
_cell.angle_alpha   90.00
_cell.angle_beta   90.00
_cell.angle_gamma   90.00
#
_symmetry.space_group_name_H-M   'P 1'
#
loop_
_entity.id
_entity.type
_entity.pdbx_description
1 polymer ?
#
loop_
_entity_poly.entity_id
_entity_poly.type
_entity_poly.pdbx_seq_one_letter_code
_entity_poly.pdbx_strand_id
1 'polypeptide(L)'
;MCESGLGDDRRFRRAIAHHSYIDQGIRARNDNESLSAYVAYDSGELAIEPGDLLCRGMRPNYQSLAARQSQMGVGARTHCDIVVNLIQTIIRSC
;
A
#
# COMPACT_ATOMS: atom_id res chain seq x y z
N MET A 1 11.20 16.74 -7.17
CA MET A 1 10.20 15.67 -7.00
C MET A 1 9.45 15.94 -5.71
N CYS A 2 8.23 16.49 -5.76
CA CYS A 2 7.52 16.88 -4.53
C CYS A 2 6.02 16.54 -4.48
N GLU A 3 5.36 16.08 -5.55
CA GLU A 3 3.87 15.94 -5.50
C GLU A 3 3.30 14.68 -6.19
N SER A 4 4.11 13.90 -6.90
CA SER A 4 3.64 12.78 -7.74
C SER A 4 4.52 11.53 -7.60
N GLY A 5 4.62 11.02 -6.37
CA GLY A 5 5.65 10.09 -5.87
C GLY A 5 5.88 8.74 -6.57
N LEU A 6 5.19 8.39 -7.65
CA LEU A 6 5.47 7.20 -8.46
C LEU A 6 5.26 7.56 -9.94
N GLY A 7 6.31 8.05 -10.59
CA GLY A 7 6.25 8.73 -11.89
C GLY A 7 6.06 7.84 -13.13
N ASP A 8 5.62 6.59 -12.99
CA ASP A 8 5.35 5.68 -14.12
C ASP A 8 4.08 4.85 -13.86
N ASP A 9 3.04 5.08 -14.67
CA ASP A 9 1.74 4.38 -14.61
C ASP A 9 1.87 2.86 -14.80
N ARG A 10 3.00 2.39 -15.32
CA ARG A 10 3.32 0.96 -15.45
C ARG A 10 3.72 0.33 -14.12
N ARG A 11 4.09 1.13 -13.12
CA ARG A 11 4.59 0.66 -11.82
C ARG A 11 3.55 0.82 -10.71
N PHE A 12 2.72 1.85 -10.79
CA PHE A 12 1.63 2.06 -9.85
C PHE A 12 0.63 3.06 -10.43
N ARG A 13 -0.61 2.62 -10.62
CA ARG A 13 -1.66 3.50 -11.13
C ARG A 13 -2.31 4.22 -9.96
N ARG A 14 -2.11 5.55 -9.93
CA ARG A 14 -2.87 6.42 -9.04
C ARG A 14 -4.36 6.21 -9.27
N ALA A 15 -5.10 6.08 -8.18
CA ALA A 15 -6.53 5.86 -8.20
C ALA A 15 -7.17 6.66 -7.08
N ILE A 16 -8.32 7.27 -7.37
CA ILE A 16 -9.09 8.01 -6.36
C ILE A 16 -9.54 7.07 -5.24
N ALA A 17 -9.80 5.79 -5.57
CA ALA A 17 -10.27 4.80 -4.63
C ALA A 17 -9.12 3.94 -4.09
N HIS A 18 -8.90 3.99 -2.78
CA HIS A 18 -7.77 3.31 -2.12
C HIS A 18 -7.81 1.78 -2.25
N HIS A 19 -8.99 1.18 -2.45
CA HIS A 19 -9.12 -0.25 -2.69
C HIS A 19 -8.40 -0.69 -3.98
N SER A 20 -8.23 0.23 -4.94
CA SER A 20 -7.46 -0.04 -6.15
C SER A 20 -5.97 -0.25 -5.84
N TYR A 21 -5.41 0.42 -4.84
CA TYR A 21 -4.02 0.23 -4.43
C TYR A 21 -3.81 -1.15 -3.80
N ILE A 22 -4.75 -1.58 -2.96
CA ILE A 22 -4.75 -2.91 -2.36
C ILE A 22 -4.85 -3.98 -3.46
N ASP A 23 -5.78 -3.81 -4.42
CA ASP A 23 -5.97 -4.75 -5.51
C ASP A 23 -4.73 -4.82 -6.43
N GLN A 24 -4.04 -3.69 -6.67
CA GLN A 24 -2.77 -3.67 -7.40
C GLN A 24 -1.67 -4.43 -6.65
N GLY A 25 -1.52 -4.21 -5.34
CA GLY A 25 -0.54 -4.92 -4.51
C GLY A 25 -0.78 -6.43 -4.43
N ILE A 26 -2.05 -6.87 -4.40
CA ILE A 26 -2.41 -8.30 -4.43
C ILE A 26 -2.05 -8.92 -5.78
N ARG A 27 -2.34 -8.24 -6.90
CA ARG A 27 -1.93 -8.72 -8.23
C ARG A 27 -0.41 -8.84 -8.33
N ALA A 28 0.31 -7.81 -7.88
CA ALA A 28 1.78 -7.83 -7.87
C ALA A 28 2.35 -9.03 -7.10
N ARG A 29 1.73 -9.39 -5.96
CA ARG A 29 2.10 -10.59 -5.18
C ARG A 29 1.88 -11.89 -5.96
N ASN A 30 0.74 -12.02 -6.64
CA ASN A 30 0.36 -13.26 -7.34
C ASN A 30 1.14 -13.47 -8.64
N ASP A 31 1.27 -12.40 -9.43
CA ASP A 31 1.84 -12.45 -10.77
C ASP A 31 3.36 -12.24 -10.76
N ASN A 32 3.95 -12.08 -9.56
CA ASN A 32 5.36 -11.74 -9.34
C ASN A 32 5.79 -10.55 -10.23
N GLU A 33 4.91 -9.57 -10.38
CA GLU A 33 5.12 -8.45 -11.29
C GLU A 33 6.27 -7.56 -10.80
N SER A 34 7.43 -7.72 -11.46
CA SER A 34 8.69 -7.03 -11.13
C SER A 34 8.66 -5.50 -11.19
N LEU A 35 7.57 -4.91 -11.71
CA LEU A 35 7.45 -3.47 -11.91
C LEU A 35 6.53 -2.79 -10.89
N SER A 36 5.80 -3.53 -10.05
CA SER A 36 4.92 -2.91 -9.07
C SER A 36 5.70 -2.12 -8.02
N ALA A 37 5.24 -0.93 -7.68
CA ALA A 37 5.83 -0.14 -6.60
C ALA A 37 5.55 -0.72 -5.20
N TYR A 38 4.47 -1.50 -5.07
CA TYR A 38 4.06 -2.12 -3.80
C TYR A 38 3.62 -3.57 -4.01
N VAL A 39 3.90 -4.40 -3.02
CA VAL A 39 3.41 -5.78 -2.92
C VAL A 39 2.59 -5.90 -1.64
N ALA A 40 1.44 -6.56 -1.71
CA ALA A 40 0.57 -6.70 -0.54
C ALA A 40 1.04 -7.83 0.37
N TYR A 41 1.07 -7.56 1.67
CA TYR A 41 1.35 -8.54 2.73
C TYR A 41 0.20 -8.60 3.73
N ASP A 42 -0.01 -9.76 4.34
CA ASP A 42 -0.97 -9.85 5.46
C ASP A 42 -0.41 -9.11 6.68
N SER A 43 -1.30 -8.59 7.52
CA SER A 43 -0.88 -7.85 8.71
C SER A 43 -0.03 -8.73 9.63
N GLY A 44 1.20 -8.29 9.92
CA GLY A 44 2.16 -9.03 10.75
C GLY A 44 3.04 -10.03 9.99
N GLU A 45 2.88 -10.16 8.68
CA GLU A 45 3.77 -11.00 7.84
C GLU A 45 5.19 -10.38 7.75
N LEU A 46 5.28 -9.05 7.69
CA LEU A 46 6.53 -8.30 7.67
C LEU A 46 6.56 -7.22 8.76
N ALA A 47 7.77 -6.82 9.15
CA ALA A 47 7.96 -5.62 9.97
C ALA A 47 7.60 -4.37 9.17
N ILE A 48 7.01 -3.38 9.83
CA ILE A 48 6.60 -2.12 9.22
C ILE A 48 7.81 -1.18 9.15
N GLU A 49 8.12 -0.67 7.95
CA GLU A 49 9.22 0.26 7.69
C GLU A 49 8.72 1.60 7.08
N PRO A 50 9.47 2.70 7.25
CA PRO A 50 9.16 3.96 6.56
C PRO A 50 9.13 3.78 5.04
N GLY A 51 8.06 4.30 4.41
CA GLY A 51 7.77 4.11 2.98
C GLY A 51 6.68 3.07 2.71
N ASP A 52 6.36 2.22 3.68
CA ASP A 52 5.27 1.25 3.56
C ASP A 52 3.90 1.92 3.46
N LEU A 53 2.98 1.26 2.77
CA LEU A 53 1.56 1.61 2.76
C LEU A 53 0.79 0.70 3.70
N LEU A 54 0.24 1.28 4.76
CA LEU A 54 -0.68 0.59 5.66
C LEU A 54 -2.11 0.80 5.17
N CYS A 55 -2.73 -0.27 4.70
CA CYS A 55 -4.09 -0.24 4.17
C CYS A 55 -5.06 -0.96 5.09
N ARG A 56 -6.24 -0.36 5.29
CA ARG A 56 -7.33 -0.92 6.09
C ARG A 56 -8.62 -1.02 5.28
N GLY A 57 -9.23 -2.21 5.32
CA GLY A 57 -10.61 -2.43 4.89
C GLY A 57 -11.60 -1.95 5.95
N MET A 58 -12.60 -1.16 5.56
CA MET A 58 -13.71 -0.78 6.44
C MET A 58 -15.00 -1.48 6.03
N ARG A 59 -15.39 -1.39 4.75
CA ARG A 59 -16.62 -1.99 4.22
C ARG A 59 -16.44 -2.37 2.74
N PRO A 60 -16.61 -3.65 2.36
CA PRO A 60 -16.68 -4.82 3.24
C PRO A 60 -15.43 -4.94 4.14
N ASN A 61 -15.61 -5.43 5.36
CA ASN A 61 -14.50 -5.70 6.27
C ASN A 61 -13.84 -7.02 5.84
N TYR A 62 -12.51 -7.05 5.80
CA TYR A 62 -11.73 -8.24 5.53
C TYR A 62 -10.50 -8.24 6.45
N GLN A 63 -10.07 -9.42 6.86
CA GLN A 63 -8.94 -9.60 7.80
C GLN A 63 -7.71 -10.24 7.15
N SER A 64 -7.80 -10.63 5.88
CA SER A 64 -6.69 -11.21 5.14
C SER A 64 -6.71 -10.85 3.67
N LEU A 65 -5.56 -10.98 3.01
CA LEU A 65 -5.45 -10.81 1.55
C LEU A 65 -6.31 -11.82 0.80
N ALA A 66 -6.37 -13.08 1.26
CA ALA A 66 -7.23 -14.09 0.65
C ALA A 66 -8.73 -13.69 0.70
N ALA A 67 -9.17 -13.12 1.83
CA ALA A 67 -10.53 -12.60 1.96
C ALA A 67 -10.76 -11.41 1.01
N ARG A 68 -9.79 -10.49 0.90
CA ARG A 68 -9.88 -9.38 -0.07
C ARG A 68 -9.88 -9.87 -1.51
N GLN A 69 -9.11 -10.91 -1.82
CA GLN A 69 -8.97 -11.46 -3.16
C GLN A 69 -10.31 -11.97 -3.72
N SER A 70 -11.17 -12.53 -2.87
CA SER A 70 -12.54 -12.92 -3.24
C SER A 70 -13.46 -11.74 -3.64
N GLN A 71 -13.02 -10.50 -3.37
CA GLN A 71 -13.78 -9.26 -3.57
C GLN A 71 -13.06 -8.29 -4.52
N MET A 72 -12.10 -8.79 -5.30
CA MET A 72 -11.30 -7.97 -6.23
C MET A 72 -12.18 -7.19 -7.19
N GLY A 73 -11.86 -5.90 -7.39
CA GLY A 73 -12.63 -5.02 -8.26
C GLY A 73 -13.97 -4.53 -7.67
N VAL A 74 -14.44 -5.11 -6.56
CA VAL A 74 -15.58 -4.57 -5.82
C VAL A 74 -15.14 -3.32 -5.08
N GLY A 75 -15.90 -2.23 -5.27
CA GLY A 75 -15.70 -0.97 -4.57
C GLY A 75 -15.78 -1.18 -3.06
N ALA A 76 -14.71 -0.83 -2.35
CA ALA A 76 -14.62 -0.97 -0.91
C ALA A 76 -14.21 0.36 -0.26
N ARG A 77 -14.91 0.73 0.82
CA ARG A 77 -14.47 1.82 1.68
C ARG A 77 -13.21 1.34 2.39
N THR A 78 -12.12 1.97 2.03
CA THR A 78 -10.76 1.62 2.42
C THR A 78 -9.99 2.90 2.70
N HIS A 79 -8.97 2.80 3.53
CA HIS A 79 -8.02 3.87 3.76
C HIS A 79 -6.61 3.29 3.67
N CYS A 80 -5.66 4.10 3.22
CA CYS A 80 -4.25 3.73 3.14
C CYS A 80 -3.45 4.94 3.57
N ASP A 81 -2.53 4.72 4.49
CA ASP A 81 -1.62 5.71 5.03
C ASP A 81 -0.18 5.31 4.68
N ILE A 82 0.69 6.29 4.42
CA ILE A 82 2.11 6.03 4.24
C ILE A 82 2.83 6.15 5.58
N VAL A 83 3.68 5.18 5.88
CA VAL A 83 4.51 5.20 7.08
C VAL A 83 5.65 6.18 6.85
N VAL A 84 5.78 7.15 7.75
CA VAL A 84 6.85 8.14 7.70
C VAL A 84 7.72 8.01 8.95
N ASN A 85 9.02 8.20 8.77
CA ASN A 85 9.90 8.35 9.92
C ASN A 85 9.76 9.76 10.48
N LEU A 86 9.59 9.87 11.79
CA LEU A 86 9.65 11.17 12.47
C LEU A 86 11.12 11.45 12.77
N ILE A 87 11.63 12.56 12.23
CA ILE A 87 12.98 13.01 12.56
C ILE A 87 13.00 13.31 14.06
N GLN A 88 13.55 12.42 14.87
CA GLN A 88 13.95 12.76 16.23
C GLN A 88 15.11 13.74 16.06
N THR A 89 14.92 14.99 16.48
CA THR A 89 15.94 16.04 16.47
C THR A 89 17.26 15.49 17.02
N ILE A 90 18.19 15.12 16.15
CA ILE A 90 19.57 14.94 16.55
C ILE A 90 20.09 16.37 16.64
N ILE A 91 20.15 16.91 17.86
CA ILE A 91 21.06 18.02 18.14
C ILE A 91 22.45 17.47 17.90
N ARG A 92 22.92 17.53 16.65
CA ARG A 92 24.35 17.50 16.37
C ARG A 92 24.84 18.88 16.75
N SER A 93 25.26 19.03 17.99
CA SER A 93 26.16 20.12 18.37
C SER A 93 27.36 20.03 17.43
N CYS A 94 27.50 21.01 16.55
CA CYS A 94 28.80 21.34 15.99
C CYS A 94 29.70 21.86 17.11
#